data_AF-A0A381PV77-F1
#
_entry.id   AF-A0A381PV77-F1
#
_cell.length_a   1.000
_cell.length_b   1.000
_cell.length_c   1.000
_cell.angle_alpha   90.00
_cell.angle_beta   90.00
_cell.angle_gamma   90.00
#
_symmetry.space_group_name_H-M   'P 1'
#
loop_
_entity.id
_entity.type
_entity.pdbx_description
1 polymer ?
#
loop_
_entity_poly.entity_id
_entity_poly.type
_entity_poly.pdbx_seq_one_letter_code
_entity_poly.pdbx_strand_id
1 'polypeptide(L)'
;MTVIRLDRELLVLPVLNAAAAVVFGLVLWIIASGLGADFSDTSDGGGGGMIALAVLGLLGLNVINTFFKGALVSGAHERFTGGDPTIGSSISGAASRLHRLLPWALLATTVGIIMSIIERQGGQLGRIARGMFNMAWGVITFLILPVIMFDDLGPIAGLKRSGQLLRTSWGENLTAQVGFGLLTVVMAIPGIILIVLGGSSGLWPLLIIGVLAVMFAMVVAAALNGI
;
A
#
# COMPACT_ATOMS: atom_id res chain seq x y z
N MET A 1 -2.04 20.31 -24.97
CA MET A 1 -1.26 20.62 -23.76
C MET A 1 -2.11 21.46 -22.81
N THR A 2 -2.76 20.86 -21.80
CA THR A 2 -3.05 21.42 -20.45
C THR A 2 -3.74 20.30 -19.67
N VAL A 3 -3.04 19.19 -19.46
CA VAL A 3 -3.41 18.17 -18.45
C VAL A 3 -2.74 18.50 -17.10
N ILE A 4 -2.01 19.63 -17.03
CA ILE A 4 -1.28 20.14 -15.85
C ILE A 4 -2.13 21.17 -15.05
N ARG A 5 -3.43 21.27 -15.33
CA ARG A 5 -4.40 21.89 -14.41
C ARG A 5 -5.19 20.82 -13.68
N LEU A 6 -4.50 19.77 -13.22
CA LEU A 6 -4.95 19.06 -12.04
C LEU A 6 -4.99 20.14 -10.95
N ASP A 7 -6.19 20.56 -10.58
CA ASP A 7 -6.45 21.71 -9.72
C ASP A 7 -5.44 21.74 -8.56
N ARG A 8 -4.73 22.86 -8.38
CA ARG A 8 -3.71 23.02 -7.32
C ARG A 8 -4.26 22.57 -5.96
N GLU A 9 -5.57 22.68 -5.79
CA GLU A 9 -6.34 22.27 -4.62
C GLU A 9 -6.27 20.77 -4.32
N LEU A 10 -6.28 19.89 -5.33
CA LEU A 10 -6.18 18.44 -5.12
C LEU A 10 -4.76 17.99 -4.72
N LEU A 11 -3.74 18.74 -5.14
CA LEU A 11 -2.34 18.49 -4.74
C LEU A 11 -2.06 18.87 -3.28
N VAL A 12 -2.94 19.67 -2.66
CA VAL A 12 -2.83 20.00 -1.23
C VAL A 12 -3.27 18.82 -0.35
N LEU A 13 -4.13 17.91 -0.84
CA LEU A 13 -4.60 16.76 -0.06
C LEU A 13 -3.47 15.80 0.38
N PRO A 14 -2.51 15.41 -0.49
CA PRO A 14 -1.32 14.67 -0.06
C PRO A 14 -0.49 15.39 1.00
N VAL A 15 -0.37 16.73 0.91
CA VAL A 15 0.39 17.54 1.88
C VAL A 15 -0.34 17.58 3.22
N LEU A 16 -1.67 17.75 3.21
CA LEU A 16 -2.50 17.70 4.41
C LEU A 16 -2.47 16.31 5.05
N ASN A 17 -2.44 15.23 4.27
CA ASN A 17 -2.25 13.88 4.78
C ASN A 17 -0.91 13.75 5.52
N ALA A 18 0.18 14.19 4.88
CA ALA A 18 1.51 14.15 5.49
C ALA A 18 1.56 14.99 6.79
N ALA A 19 1.00 16.20 6.77
CA ALA A 19 0.91 17.06 7.94
C ALA A 19 0.08 16.41 9.06
N ALA A 20 -1.10 15.85 8.75
CA ALA A 20 -1.95 15.18 9.72
C ALA A 20 -1.26 13.95 10.32
N ALA A 21 -0.55 13.16 9.51
CA ALA A 21 0.21 12.00 9.97
C ALA A 21 1.37 12.41 10.90
N VAL A 22 2.09 13.49 10.58
CA VAL A 22 3.16 14.03 11.43
C VAL A 22 2.60 14.54 12.76
N VAL A 23 1.53 15.35 12.72
CA VAL A 23 0.88 15.86 13.94
C VAL A 23 0.40 14.72 14.82
N PHE A 24 -0.26 13.71 14.23
CA PHE A 24 -0.70 12.53 14.97
C PHE A 24 0.48 11.75 15.58
N GLY A 25 1.57 11.57 14.83
CA GLY A 25 2.79 10.94 15.33
C GLY A 25 3.43 11.70 16.49
N LEU A 26 3.47 13.04 16.42
CA LEU A 26 3.97 13.89 17.50
C LEU A 26 3.10 13.80 18.76
N VAL A 27 1.78 13.81 18.61
CA VAL A 27 0.85 13.64 19.74
C VAL A 27 1.07 12.29 20.42
N LEU A 28 1.21 11.21 19.64
CA LEU A 28 1.50 9.88 20.20
C LEU A 28 2.87 9.83 20.90
N TRP A 29 3.88 10.47 20.32
CA TRP A 29 5.20 10.54 20.92
C TRP A 29 5.18 11.30 22.26
N ILE A 30 4.46 12.42 22.34
CA ILE A 30 4.25 13.16 23.60
C ILE A 30 3.56 12.27 24.63
N ILE A 31 2.47 11.60 24.26
CA ILE A 31 1.74 10.69 25.17
C ILE A 31 2.64 9.56 25.66
N ALA A 32 3.39 8.93 24.75
CA ALA A 32 4.31 7.85 25.09
C ALA A 32 5.43 8.32 26.02
N SER A 33 6.03 9.49 25.75
CA SER A 33 7.08 10.08 26.60
C SER A 33 6.56 10.44 28.00
N GLY A 34 5.33 10.97 28.11
CA GLY A 34 4.68 11.30 29.38
C GLY A 34 4.30 10.06 30.21
N LEU A 35 4.12 8.92 29.56
CA LEU A 35 3.88 7.62 30.21
C LEU A 35 5.19 6.88 30.58
N GLY A 36 6.35 7.50 30.35
CA GLY A 36 7.66 6.91 30.65
C GLY A 36 8.10 5.84 29.66
N ALA A 37 7.50 5.78 28.46
CA ALA A 37 7.95 4.87 27.41
C ALA A 37 9.22 5.44 26.76
N ASP A 38 10.36 4.82 27.05
CA ASP A 38 11.61 5.11 26.38
C ASP A 38 11.71 4.28 25.09
N PHE A 39 11.71 4.94 23.93
CA PHE A 39 11.88 4.28 22.63
C PHE A 39 13.34 3.94 22.33
N SER A 40 14.28 4.35 23.19
CA SER A 40 15.71 4.08 23.01
C SER A 40 16.16 2.78 23.67
N ASP A 41 15.39 2.25 24.64
CA ASP A 41 15.75 1.03 25.33
C ASP A 41 14.95 -0.16 24.78
N THR A 42 15.66 -1.17 24.29
CA THR A 42 15.06 -2.39 23.69
C THR A 42 14.70 -3.42 24.77
N SER A 43 14.67 -3.00 26.03
CA SER A 43 14.47 -3.90 27.17
C SER A 43 13.02 -4.35 27.25
N ASP A 44 12.85 -5.68 27.37
CA ASP A 44 11.61 -6.48 27.35
C ASP A 44 10.56 -6.15 28.46
N GLY A 45 10.64 -4.98 29.10
CA GLY A 45 9.85 -4.60 30.27
C GLY A 45 8.59 -3.76 30.02
N GLY A 46 8.31 -3.37 28.78
CA GLY A 46 7.19 -2.49 28.42
C GLY A 46 5.83 -3.19 28.30
N GLY A 47 5.30 -3.72 29.39
CA GLY A 47 4.06 -4.51 29.45
C GLY A 47 2.84 -3.80 28.86
N GLY A 48 2.08 -4.50 27.99
CA GLY A 48 0.70 -4.21 27.56
C GLY A 48 0.40 -2.83 26.96
N GLY A 49 0.60 -1.76 27.72
CA GLY A 49 0.39 -0.36 27.34
C GLY A 49 1.21 0.08 26.14
N MET A 50 2.49 -0.33 26.01
CA MET A 50 3.30 0.02 24.83
C MET A 50 2.78 -0.65 23.56
N ILE A 51 2.37 -1.92 23.65
CA ILE A 51 1.78 -2.66 22.53
C ILE A 51 0.44 -2.02 22.14
N ALA A 52 -0.40 -1.66 23.12
CA ALA A 52 -1.65 -0.96 22.87
C ALA A 52 -1.43 0.40 22.18
N LEU A 53 -0.45 1.19 22.64
CA LEU A 53 -0.05 2.46 22.01
C LEU A 53 0.45 2.26 20.58
N ALA A 54 1.27 1.23 20.34
CA ALA A 54 1.76 0.92 18.99
C ALA A 54 0.61 0.52 18.05
N VAL A 55 -0.32 -0.33 18.50
CA VAL A 55 -1.48 -0.75 17.71
C VAL A 55 -2.41 0.44 17.44
N LEU A 56 -2.69 1.27 18.43
CA LEU A 56 -3.49 2.50 18.27
C LEU A 56 -2.82 3.47 17.30
N GLY A 57 -1.49 3.61 17.36
CA GLY A 57 -0.74 4.44 16.44
C GLY A 57 -0.80 3.94 15.00
N LEU A 58 -0.60 2.64 14.78
CA LEU A 58 -0.74 2.03 13.46
C LEU A 58 -2.15 2.21 12.90
N LEU A 59 -3.17 1.96 13.72
CA LEU A 59 -4.57 2.12 13.31
C LEU A 59 -4.88 3.57 12.97
N GLY A 60 -4.52 4.52 13.83
CA GLY A 60 -4.78 5.94 13.61
C GLY A 60 -4.11 6.46 12.34
N LEU A 61 -2.84 6.10 12.09
CA LEU A 61 -2.14 6.44 10.85
C LEU A 61 -2.84 5.85 9.61
N ASN A 62 -3.35 4.61 9.69
CA ASN A 62 -4.07 4.01 8.58
C ASN A 62 -5.43 4.66 8.33
N VAL A 63 -6.13 5.07 9.38
CA VAL A 63 -7.38 5.82 9.28
C VAL A 63 -7.13 7.17 8.59
N ILE A 64 -6.11 7.92 9.02
CA ILE A 64 -5.72 9.20 8.42
C ILE A 64 -5.41 9.00 6.93
N ASN A 65 -4.53 8.06 6.60
CA ASN A 65 -4.17 7.78 5.21
C ASN A 65 -5.37 7.38 4.34
N THR A 66 -6.25 6.52 4.87
CA THR A 66 -7.45 6.07 4.17
C THR A 66 -8.42 7.23 3.95
N PHE A 67 -8.59 8.09 4.95
CA PHE A 67 -9.43 9.27 4.87
C PHE A 67 -8.99 10.22 3.76
N PHE A 68 -7.71 10.59 3.71
CA PHE A 68 -7.20 11.50 2.68
C PHE A 68 -7.20 10.89 1.27
N LYS A 69 -6.97 9.57 1.15
CA LYS A 69 -7.18 8.87 -0.12
C LYS A 69 -8.65 8.95 -0.54
N GLY A 70 -9.59 8.74 0.38
CA GLY A 70 -11.03 8.90 0.13
C GLY A 70 -11.39 10.33 -0.28
N ALA A 71 -10.79 11.35 0.33
CA ALA A 71 -10.99 12.75 -0.06
C ALA A 71 -10.52 13.01 -1.50
N LEU A 72 -9.36 12.47 -1.88
CA LEU A 72 -8.85 12.58 -3.23
C LEU A 72 -9.78 11.91 -4.26
N VAL A 73 -10.32 10.73 -3.92
CA VAL A 73 -11.29 10.03 -4.77
C VAL A 73 -12.61 10.81 -4.87
N SER A 74 -13.06 11.44 -3.78
CA SER A 74 -14.25 12.30 -3.78
C SER A 74 -14.09 13.48 -4.74
N GLY A 75 -12.97 14.22 -4.64
CA GLY A 75 -12.69 15.35 -5.53
C GLY A 75 -12.50 14.92 -6.98
N ALA A 76 -11.85 13.78 -7.23
CA ALA A 76 -11.73 13.22 -8.58
C ALA A 76 -13.11 12.88 -9.18
N HIS A 77 -14.01 12.29 -8.38
CA HIS A 77 -15.36 11.97 -8.83
C HIS A 77 -16.22 13.22 -9.12
N GLU A 78 -16.13 14.24 -8.27
CA GLU A 78 -16.78 15.55 -8.50
C GLU A 78 -16.30 16.17 -9.82
N ARG A 79 -15.01 16.08 -10.13
CA ARG A 79 -14.47 16.57 -11.40
C ARG A 79 -14.98 15.77 -12.60
N PHE A 80 -15.00 14.44 -12.50
CA PHE A 80 -15.47 13.58 -13.59
C PHE A 80 -16.98 13.73 -13.87
N THR A 81 -17.75 14.21 -12.90
CA THR A 81 -19.19 14.49 -13.05
C THR A 81 -19.48 15.92 -13.53
N GLY A 82 -18.44 16.70 -13.85
CA GLY A 82 -18.56 18.07 -14.38
C GLY A 82 -18.59 19.17 -13.31
N GLY A 83 -18.34 18.83 -12.05
CA GLY A 83 -18.23 19.79 -10.95
C GLY A 83 -16.86 20.46 -10.84
N ASP A 84 -16.74 21.35 -9.84
CA ASP A 84 -15.50 22.05 -9.52
C ASP A 84 -14.98 21.62 -8.14
N PRO A 85 -13.99 20.71 -8.09
CA PRO A 85 -13.57 20.10 -6.84
C PRO A 85 -12.81 21.11 -5.97
N THR A 86 -13.27 21.29 -4.75
CA THR A 86 -12.56 22.08 -3.73
C THR A 86 -11.98 21.19 -2.64
N ILE A 87 -11.02 21.73 -1.86
CA ILE A 87 -10.52 21.04 -0.65
C ILE A 87 -11.68 20.72 0.30
N GLY A 88 -12.61 21.66 0.47
CA GLY A 88 -13.78 21.51 1.34
C GLY A 88 -14.77 20.45 0.86
N SER A 89 -15.07 20.40 -0.44
CA SER A 89 -15.97 19.38 -1.02
C SER A 89 -15.34 17.98 -0.95
N SER A 90 -14.02 17.89 -1.17
CA SER A 90 -13.26 16.63 -1.06
C SER A 90 -13.26 16.08 0.38
N ILE A 91 -12.97 16.94 1.37
CA ILE A 91 -12.94 16.56 2.78
C ILE A 91 -14.35 16.21 3.28
N SER A 92 -15.37 16.99 2.93
CA SER A 92 -16.76 16.71 3.35
C SER A 92 -17.30 15.43 2.71
N GLY A 93 -16.94 15.18 1.45
CA GLY A 93 -17.23 13.93 0.75
C GLY A 93 -16.57 12.71 1.40
N ALA A 94 -15.34 12.83 1.90
CA ALA A 94 -14.72 11.77 2.68
C ALA A 94 -15.36 11.61 4.07
N ALA A 95 -15.66 12.72 4.76
CA ALA A 95 -16.22 12.73 6.11
C ALA A 95 -17.60 12.06 6.18
N SER A 96 -18.47 12.33 5.20
CA SER A 96 -19.79 11.67 5.10
C SER A 96 -19.69 10.13 4.98
N ARG A 97 -18.56 9.61 4.49
CA ARG A 97 -18.29 8.19 4.27
C ARG A 97 -17.30 7.60 5.28
N LEU A 98 -16.96 8.33 6.35
CA LEU A 98 -15.98 7.89 7.34
C LEU A 98 -16.33 6.53 7.95
N HIS A 99 -17.61 6.27 8.22
CA HIS A 99 -18.11 4.99 8.73
C HIS A 99 -17.76 3.79 7.84
N ARG A 100 -17.52 4.01 6.55
CA ARG A 100 -17.13 2.96 5.57
C ARG A 100 -15.62 2.78 5.50
N LEU A 101 -14.89 3.88 5.67
CA LEU A 101 -13.42 3.87 5.66
C LEU A 101 -12.83 3.22 6.92
N LEU A 102 -13.53 3.31 8.06
CA LEU A 102 -13.07 2.72 9.33
C LEU A 102 -12.91 1.18 9.28
N PRO A 103 -13.91 0.39 8.84
CA PRO A 103 -13.74 -1.05 8.65
C PRO A 103 -12.60 -1.41 7.69
N TRP A 104 -12.39 -0.61 6.64
CA TRP A 104 -11.30 -0.83 5.69
C TRP A 104 -9.94 -0.55 6.33
N ALA A 105 -9.81 0.55 7.07
CA ALA A 105 -8.58 0.88 7.78
C ALA A 105 -8.22 -0.19 8.82
N LEU A 106 -9.21 -0.77 9.51
CA LEU A 106 -9.00 -1.91 10.41
C LEU A 106 -8.45 -3.13 9.66
N LEU A 107 -9.09 -3.53 8.55
CA LEU A 107 -8.63 -4.65 7.73
C LEU A 107 -7.21 -4.41 7.20
N ALA A 108 -6.94 -3.23 6.65
CA ALA A 108 -5.63 -2.85 6.12
C ALA A 108 -4.55 -2.88 7.21
N THR A 109 -4.88 -2.44 8.43
CA THR A 109 -3.98 -2.48 9.58
C THR A 109 -3.67 -3.92 9.97
N THR A 110 -4.68 -4.78 10.08
CA THR A 110 -4.51 -6.20 10.39
C THR A 110 -3.63 -6.90 9.36
N VAL A 111 -3.89 -6.68 8.07
CA VAL A 111 -3.06 -7.25 6.98
C VAL A 111 -1.62 -6.72 7.06
N GLY A 112 -1.44 -5.42 7.33
CA GLY A 112 -0.12 -4.82 7.51
C GLY A 112 0.67 -5.45 8.65
N ILE A 113 0.02 -5.70 9.79
CA ILE A 113 0.63 -6.37 10.95
C ILE A 113 1.03 -7.80 10.57
N ILE A 114 0.14 -8.58 9.95
CA ILE A 114 0.44 -9.95 9.51
C ILE A 114 1.66 -9.96 8.60
N MET A 115 1.72 -9.05 7.62
CA MET A 115 2.85 -8.98 6.70
C MET A 115 4.15 -8.58 7.41
N SER A 116 4.07 -7.70 8.42
CA SER A 116 5.25 -7.33 9.22
C SER A 116 5.80 -8.51 10.03
N ILE A 117 4.93 -9.42 10.48
CA ILE A 117 5.35 -10.65 11.19
C ILE A 117 6.03 -11.60 10.20
N ILE A 118 5.44 -11.79 9.01
CA ILE A 118 6.02 -12.61 7.93
C ILE A 118 7.39 -12.08 7.51
N GLU A 119 7.52 -10.76 7.37
CA GLU A 119 8.79 -10.10 7.02
C GLU A 119 9.88 -10.38 8.07
N ARG A 120 9.54 -10.24 9.36
CA ARG A 120 10.47 -10.48 10.48
C ARG A 120 10.91 -11.95 10.56
N GLN A 121 9.98 -12.89 10.35
CA GLN A 121 10.28 -14.33 10.42
C GLN A 121 10.98 -14.86 9.17
N GLY A 122 10.73 -14.27 8.00
CA GLY A 122 11.25 -14.74 6.71
C GLY A 122 12.65 -14.25 6.34
N GLY A 123 13.31 -13.45 7.20
CA GLY A 123 14.65 -12.91 6.93
C GLY A 123 14.74 -12.15 5.60
N GLN A 124 15.65 -12.56 4.71
CA GLN A 124 15.84 -11.89 3.42
C GLN A 124 14.73 -12.20 2.42
N LEU A 125 14.15 -13.40 2.46
CA LEU A 125 12.98 -13.77 1.65
C LEU A 125 11.72 -13.04 2.11
N GLY A 126 11.56 -12.84 3.42
CA GLY A 126 10.47 -12.04 4.01
C GLY A 126 10.48 -10.59 3.53
N ARG A 127 11.66 -9.98 3.41
CA ARG A 127 11.84 -8.62 2.86
C ARG A 127 11.44 -8.52 1.38
N ILE A 128 11.80 -9.52 0.57
CA ILE A 128 11.39 -9.57 -0.84
C ILE A 128 9.86 -9.72 -0.95
N ALA A 129 9.29 -10.63 -0.17
CA ALA A 129 7.83 -10.82 -0.11
C ALA A 129 7.11 -9.53 0.31
N ARG A 130 7.65 -8.78 1.28
CA ARG A 130 7.12 -7.48 1.69
C ARG A 130 7.11 -6.46 0.56
N GLY A 131 8.20 -6.37 -0.20
CA GLY A 131 8.30 -5.48 -1.35
C GLY A 131 7.22 -5.78 -2.39
N MET A 132 7.07 -7.05 -2.76
CA MET A 132 6.05 -7.50 -3.70
C MET A 132 4.63 -7.25 -3.19
N PHE A 133 4.38 -7.55 -1.91
CA PHE A 133 3.11 -7.29 -1.27
C PHE A 133 2.77 -5.80 -1.31
N ASN A 134 3.72 -4.90 -1.01
CA ASN A 134 3.49 -3.46 -1.05
C ASN A 134 3.09 -2.99 -2.46
N MET A 135 3.72 -3.54 -3.50
CA MET A 135 3.33 -3.25 -4.90
C MET A 135 1.90 -3.71 -5.19
N ALA A 136 1.57 -4.96 -4.87
CA ALA A 136 0.23 -5.51 -5.10
C ALA A 136 -0.85 -4.79 -4.27
N TRP A 137 -0.54 -4.48 -3.00
CA TRP A 137 -1.43 -3.81 -2.07
C TRP A 137 -1.77 -2.38 -2.51
N GLY A 138 -0.82 -1.68 -3.13
CA GLY A 138 -1.05 -0.37 -3.74
C GLY A 138 -2.15 -0.42 -4.81
N VAL A 139 -2.06 -1.38 -5.73
CA VAL A 139 -3.05 -1.59 -6.79
C VAL A 139 -4.42 -1.98 -6.21
N ILE A 140 -4.43 -2.94 -5.28
CA ILE A 140 -5.66 -3.38 -4.59
C ILE A 140 -6.36 -2.18 -3.91
N THR A 141 -5.60 -1.38 -3.16
CA THR A 141 -6.14 -0.21 -2.45
C THR A 141 -6.68 0.84 -3.42
N PHE A 142 -6.00 1.07 -4.55
CA PHE A 142 -6.48 2.01 -5.56
C PHE A 142 -7.79 1.55 -6.20
N LEU A 143 -7.92 0.26 -6.50
CA LEU A 143 -9.12 -0.30 -7.14
C LEU A 143 -10.31 -0.42 -6.20
N ILE A 144 -10.08 -0.72 -4.92
CA ILE A 144 -11.15 -0.95 -3.96
C ILE A 144 -11.74 0.36 -3.41
N LEU A 145 -10.94 1.42 -3.36
CA LEU A 145 -11.34 2.67 -2.72
C LEU A 145 -12.57 3.34 -3.36
N PRO A 146 -12.69 3.43 -4.71
CA PRO A 146 -13.92 3.88 -5.35
C PRO A 146 -15.12 3.00 -5.00
N VAL A 147 -14.94 1.67 -5.00
CA VAL A 147 -16.02 0.73 -4.70
C VAL A 147 -16.53 0.89 -3.27
N ILE A 148 -15.64 1.05 -2.28
CA ILE A 148 -16.04 1.30 -0.88
C ILE A 148 -16.74 2.65 -0.74
N MET A 149 -16.32 3.65 -1.51
CA MET A 149 -16.93 4.98 -1.45
C MET A 149 -18.31 5.06 -2.09
N PHE A 150 -18.55 4.32 -3.19
CA PHE A 150 -19.73 4.51 -4.03
C PHE A 150 -20.74 3.34 -4.01
N ASP A 151 -20.30 2.09 -3.75
CA ASP A 151 -21.18 0.91 -3.82
C ASP A 151 -21.76 0.50 -2.45
N ASP A 152 -21.54 1.26 -1.38
CA ASP A 152 -22.03 1.00 -0.02
C ASP A 152 -21.62 -0.39 0.54
N LEU A 153 -20.44 -0.89 0.13
CA LEU A 153 -19.95 -2.22 0.52
C LEU A 153 -18.93 -2.16 1.65
N GLY A 154 -19.00 -3.15 2.55
CA GLY A 154 -17.94 -3.41 3.53
C GLY A 154 -16.64 -3.90 2.87
N PRO A 155 -15.52 -3.95 3.61
CA PRO A 155 -14.17 -4.21 3.08
C PRO A 155 -14.06 -5.47 2.20
N ILE A 156 -14.61 -6.59 2.67
CA ILE A 156 -14.51 -7.88 1.99
C ILE A 156 -15.40 -7.90 0.74
N ALA A 157 -16.63 -7.38 0.84
CA ALA A 157 -17.55 -7.30 -0.27
C ALA A 157 -17.03 -6.33 -1.35
N GLY A 158 -16.45 -5.20 -0.93
CA GLY A 158 -15.78 -4.24 -1.80
C GLY A 158 -14.62 -4.87 -2.57
N LEU A 159 -13.79 -5.69 -1.92
CA LEU A 159 -12.67 -6.37 -2.58
C LEU A 159 -13.14 -7.37 -3.64
N LYS A 160 -14.21 -8.11 -3.33
CA LYS A 160 -14.83 -9.05 -4.29
C LYS A 160 -15.41 -8.29 -5.49
N ARG A 161 -16.11 -7.18 -5.23
CA ARG A 161 -16.72 -6.33 -6.26
C ARG A 161 -15.66 -5.64 -7.14
N SER A 162 -14.59 -5.09 -6.55
CA SER A 162 -13.50 -4.49 -7.31
C SER A 162 -12.79 -5.50 -8.20
N GLY A 163 -12.58 -6.73 -7.72
CA GLY A 163 -12.04 -7.82 -8.52
C GLY A 163 -12.95 -8.25 -9.67
N GLN A 164 -14.27 -8.29 -9.44
CA GLN A 164 -15.25 -8.55 -10.50
C GLN A 164 -15.24 -7.47 -11.57
N LEU A 165 -15.31 -6.19 -11.17
CA LEU A 165 -15.26 -5.07 -12.12
C LEU A 165 -13.97 -5.06 -12.94
N LEU A 166 -12.83 -5.30 -12.29
CA LEU A 166 -11.54 -5.41 -12.98
C LEU A 166 -11.55 -6.55 -14.00
N ARG A 167 -12.06 -7.73 -13.63
CA ARG A 167 -12.17 -8.89 -14.52
C ARG A 167 -13.16 -8.66 -15.67
N THR A 168 -14.24 -7.92 -15.45
CA THR A 168 -15.19 -7.59 -16.53
C THR A 168 -14.62 -6.56 -17.50
N SER A 169 -13.95 -5.52 -16.99
CA SER A 169 -13.40 -4.45 -17.82
C SER A 169 -12.12 -4.85 -18.58
N TRP A 170 -11.34 -5.78 -18.03
CA TRP A 170 -10.01 -6.13 -18.58
C TRP A 170 -9.80 -7.63 -18.80
N GLY A 171 -10.85 -8.45 -18.74
CA GLY A 171 -10.80 -9.91 -18.56
C GLY A 171 -9.72 -10.68 -19.31
N GLU A 172 -9.73 -10.68 -20.64
CA GLU A 172 -8.75 -11.47 -21.41
C GLU A 172 -7.33 -10.90 -21.34
N ASN A 173 -7.20 -9.58 -21.47
CA ASN A 173 -5.90 -8.91 -21.47
C ASN A 173 -5.21 -8.97 -20.09
N LEU A 174 -5.96 -8.75 -19.02
CA LEU A 174 -5.44 -8.81 -17.65
C LEU A 174 -5.05 -10.22 -17.24
N THR A 175 -5.83 -11.23 -17.62
CA THR A 175 -5.50 -12.61 -17.23
C THR A 175 -4.21 -13.06 -17.92
N ALA A 176 -3.99 -12.65 -19.17
CA ALA A 176 -2.72 -12.84 -19.88
C ALA A 176 -1.57 -12.04 -19.23
N GLN A 177 -1.75 -10.74 -18.99
CA GLN A 177 -0.70 -9.88 -18.44
C GLN A 177 -0.30 -10.24 -17.00
N VAL A 178 -1.27 -10.58 -16.15
CA VAL A 178 -1.02 -11.08 -14.79
C VAL A 178 -0.37 -12.46 -14.84
N GLY A 179 -0.81 -13.33 -15.74
CA GLY A 179 -0.20 -14.64 -15.97
C GLY A 179 1.27 -14.53 -16.37
N PHE A 180 1.60 -13.68 -17.35
CA PHE A 180 2.98 -13.43 -17.79
C PHE A 180 3.80 -12.72 -16.72
N GLY A 181 3.23 -11.77 -15.99
CA GLY A 181 3.89 -11.12 -14.85
C GLY A 181 4.24 -12.12 -13.74
N LEU A 182 3.32 -13.02 -13.39
CA LEU A 182 3.56 -14.06 -12.40
C LEU A 182 4.60 -15.07 -12.88
N LEU A 183 4.54 -15.49 -14.15
CA LEU A 183 5.54 -16.35 -14.77
C LEU A 183 6.94 -15.69 -14.72
N THR A 184 7.03 -14.40 -15.03
CA THR A 184 8.27 -13.61 -14.96
C THR A 184 8.84 -13.59 -13.56
N VAL A 185 8.00 -13.35 -12.55
CA VAL A 185 8.41 -13.38 -11.14
C VAL A 185 8.95 -14.75 -10.77
N VAL A 186 8.24 -15.83 -11.10
CA VAL A 186 8.67 -17.20 -10.82
C VAL A 186 10.01 -17.50 -11.49
N MET A 187 10.18 -17.06 -12.74
CA MET A 187 11.41 -17.22 -13.50
C MET A 187 12.58 -16.40 -12.92
N ALA A 188 12.29 -15.27 -12.27
CA ALA A 188 13.29 -14.42 -11.62
C ALA A 188 13.73 -14.94 -10.23
N ILE A 189 12.94 -15.80 -9.56
CA ILE A 189 13.25 -16.30 -8.21
C ILE A 189 14.66 -16.92 -8.10
N PRO A 190 15.10 -17.84 -9.00
CA PRO A 190 16.44 -18.41 -8.94
C PRO A 190 17.54 -17.34 -9.02
N GLY A 191 17.37 -16.34 -9.89
CA GLY A 191 18.31 -15.23 -10.04
C GLY A 191 18.38 -14.38 -8.76
N ILE A 192 17.23 -14.07 -8.16
CA ILE A 192 17.15 -13.33 -6.90
C ILE A 192 17.84 -14.10 -5.77
N ILE A 193 17.66 -15.43 -5.69
CA ILE A 193 18.34 -16.28 -4.70
C ILE A 193 19.85 -16.20 -4.86
N LEU A 194 20.35 -16.27 -6.10
CA LEU A 194 21.79 -16.17 -6.38
C LEU A 194 22.37 -14.79 -6.03
N ILE A 195 21.63 -13.71 -6.29
CA ILE A 195 22.02 -12.35 -5.86
C ILE A 195 22.13 -12.28 -4.34
N VAL A 196 21.14 -12.82 -3.63
CA VAL A 196 21.13 -12.82 -2.17
C VAL A 196 22.32 -13.62 -1.62
N LEU A 197 22.54 -14.84 -2.10
CA LEU A 197 23.63 -15.71 -1.66
C LEU A 197 25.00 -15.12 -2.01
N GLY A 198 25.16 -14.53 -3.19
CA GLY A 198 26.39 -13.85 -3.60
C GLY A 198 26.71 -12.65 -2.73
N GLY A 199 25.68 -11.87 -2.37
CA GLY A 199 25.83 -10.70 -1.50
C GLY A 199 26.20 -11.06 -0.06
N SER A 200 25.67 -12.17 0.48
CA SER A 200 25.98 -12.61 1.85
C SER A 200 27.31 -13.36 1.96
N SER A 201 27.74 -14.06 0.89
CA SER A 201 28.99 -14.86 0.89
C SER A 201 30.21 -14.10 0.37
N GLY A 202 30.03 -12.92 -0.24
CA GLY A 202 31.09 -12.17 -0.91
C GLY A 202 31.53 -12.78 -2.25
N LEU A 203 30.83 -13.80 -2.73
CA LEU A 203 31.11 -14.47 -4.00
C LEU A 203 30.53 -13.66 -5.17
N TRP A 204 31.32 -12.72 -5.68
CA TRP A 204 30.98 -11.90 -6.85
C TRP A 204 30.47 -12.66 -8.08
N PRO A 205 30.94 -13.88 -8.41
CA PRO A 205 30.39 -14.65 -9.52
C PRO A 205 28.90 -14.97 -9.37
N LEU A 206 28.43 -15.27 -8.15
CA LEU A 206 27.00 -15.54 -7.89
C LEU A 206 26.13 -14.31 -8.11
N LEU A 207 26.65 -13.12 -7.77
CA LEU A 207 25.98 -11.85 -8.05
C LEU A 207 25.80 -11.63 -9.55
N ILE A 208 26.86 -11.84 -10.34
CA ILE A 208 26.81 -11.66 -11.80
C ILE A 208 25.81 -12.63 -12.43
N ILE A 209 25.88 -13.92 -12.06
CA ILE A 209 24.95 -14.94 -12.58
C ILE A 209 23.51 -14.63 -12.18
N GLY A 210 23.30 -14.21 -10.93
CA GLY A 210 21.98 -13.84 -10.44
C GLY A 210 21.38 -12.64 -11.17
N VAL A 211 22.19 -11.59 -11.40
CA VAL A 211 21.76 -10.42 -12.19
C VAL A 211 21.43 -10.81 -13.63
N LEU A 212 22.26 -11.63 -14.27
CA LEU A 212 21.99 -12.13 -15.64
C LEU A 212 20.71 -12.96 -15.71
N ALA A 213 20.43 -13.80 -14.71
CA ALA A 213 19.20 -14.59 -14.66
C ALA A 213 17.95 -13.72 -14.50
N VAL A 214 18.01 -12.66 -13.67
CA VAL A 214 16.90 -11.69 -13.53
C VAL A 214 16.73 -10.89 -14.82
N MET A 215 17.81 -10.43 -15.45
CA MET A 215 17.78 -9.74 -16.73
C MET A 215 17.15 -10.61 -17.82
N PHE A 216 17.52 -11.89 -17.87
CA PHE A 216 16.94 -12.86 -18.81
C PHE A 216 15.43 -13.02 -18.59
N ALA A 217 14.98 -13.17 -17.34
CA ALA A 217 13.55 -13.24 -17.02
C ALA A 217 12.81 -11.96 -17.48
N MET A 218 13.41 -10.77 -17.31
CA MET A 218 12.83 -9.51 -17.80
C MET A 218 12.78 -9.41 -19.32
N VAL A 219 13.79 -9.92 -20.04
CA VAL A 219 13.78 -9.97 -21.50
C VAL A 219 12.70 -10.92 -22.03
N VAL A 220 12.56 -12.09 -21.41
CA VAL A 220 11.47 -13.04 -21.73
C VAL A 220 10.12 -12.39 -21.48
N ALA A 221 9.97 -11.67 -20.37
CA ALA A 221 8.76 -10.91 -20.07
C ALA A 221 8.45 -9.85 -21.14
N ALA A 222 9.45 -9.09 -21.57
CA ALA A 222 9.30 -8.08 -22.60
C ALA A 222 8.89 -8.70 -23.94
N ALA A 223 9.44 -9.87 -24.29
CA ALA A 223 9.05 -10.61 -25.49
C ALA A 223 7.61 -11.13 -25.41
N LEU A 224 7.18 -11.64 -24.24
CA LEU A 224 5.82 -12.14 -24.04
C LEU A 224 4.76 -11.04 -24.02
N ASN A 225 5.10 -9.83 -23.55
CA ASN A 225 4.19 -8.68 -23.54
C ASN A 225 4.13 -7.94 -24.89
N GLY A 226 5.04 -8.23 -25.83
CA GLY A 226 5.09 -7.61 -27.16
C GLY A 226 4.27 -8.33 -28.24
N ILE A 227 3.64 -9.46 -27.89
CA ILE A 227 2.81 -10.32 -28.75
C ILE A 227 1.35 -10.16 -28.30
#